data_AF-A0A1P8YQ61-F1
#
_entry.id   AF-A0A1P8YQ61-F1
#
_cell.length_a   1.000
_cell.length_b   1.000
_cell.length_c   1.000
_cell.angle_alpha   90.00
_cell.angle_beta   90.00
_cell.angle_gamma   90.00
#
_symmetry.space_group_name_H-M   'P 1'
#
loop_
_entity.id
_entity.type
_entity.pdbx_description
1 polymer ?
#
loop_
_entity_poly.entity_id
_entity_poly.type
_entity_poly.pdbx_seq_one_letter_code
_entity_poly.pdbx_strand_id
1 'polypeptide(L)'
;MSGVQDAVENRDEWWWAGAMAALKAAAATGREFDSYDLTEWYGINGPDHPARWGGLFASAKKEGLIEPAGFCVSRRPTRSGGITRRWRGRGA
;
A
#
# COMPACT_ATOMS: atom_id res chain seq x y z
N MET A 1 -9.56 8.12 27.92
CA MET A 1 -8.66 7.64 26.85
C MET A 1 -7.26 7.58 27.43
N SER A 2 -6.53 6.48 27.20
CA SER A 2 -5.19 6.25 27.77
C SER A 2 -4.14 6.71 26.76
N GLY A 3 -3.07 7.38 27.19
CA GLY A 3 -2.01 7.88 26.30
C GLY A 3 -1.30 6.80 25.47
N VAL A 4 -1.44 5.52 25.85
CA VAL A 4 -0.95 4.38 25.04
C VAL A 4 -1.83 4.15 23.81
N GLN A 5 -3.15 4.30 23.94
CA GLN A 5 -4.09 4.10 22.84
C GLN A 5 -3.93 5.19 21.78
N ASP A 6 -3.81 6.44 22.22
CA ASP A 6 -3.58 7.59 21.35
C ASP A 6 -2.26 7.45 20.58
N ALA A 7 -1.21 6.88 21.18
CA ALA A 7 0.05 6.61 20.49
C ALA A 7 -0.06 5.52 19.41
N VAL A 8 -0.92 4.52 19.60
CA VAL A 8 -1.18 3.47 18.60
C VAL A 8 -2.03 4.02 17.45
N GLU A 9 -3.10 4.75 17.74
CA GLU A 9 -3.94 5.38 16.72
C GLU A 9 -3.16 6.41 15.88
N ASN A 10 -2.35 7.25 16.51
CA ASN A 10 -1.46 8.19 15.80
C ASN A 10 -0.43 7.47 14.91
N ARG A 11 0.08 6.31 15.36
CA ARG A 11 1.01 5.49 14.55
C ARG A 11 0.33 4.94 13.30
N ASP A 12 -0.95 4.62 13.37
CA ASP A 12 -1.74 4.18 12.23
C ASP A 12 -2.00 5.31 11.23
N GLU A 13 -2.29 6.53 11.70
CA GLU A 13 -2.44 7.70 10.85
C GLU A 13 -1.15 8.06 10.12
N TRP A 14 0.00 8.02 10.81
CA TRP A 14 1.31 8.24 10.20
C TRP A 14 1.64 7.20 9.14
N TRP A 15 1.38 5.93 9.44
CA TRP A 15 1.57 4.88 8.44
C TRP A 15 0.67 5.11 7.22
N TRP A 16 -0.60 5.43 7.43
CA TRP A 16 -1.55 5.67 6.35
C TRP A 16 -1.13 6.84 5.46
N ALA A 17 -0.76 7.97 6.06
CA ALA A 17 -0.30 9.15 5.34
C ALA A 17 0.95 8.86 4.50
N GLY A 18 1.95 8.20 5.09
CA GLY A 18 3.17 7.80 4.39
C GLY A 18 2.89 6.80 3.26
N ALA A 19 2.08 5.78 3.51
CA ALA A 19 1.72 4.77 2.52
C ALA A 19 0.90 5.37 1.35
N MET A 20 0.00 6.31 1.62
CA MET A 20 -0.76 7.03 0.60
C MET A 20 0.15 7.93 -0.26
N ALA A 21 1.12 8.61 0.36
CA ALA A 21 2.10 9.41 -0.38
C ALA A 21 2.95 8.52 -1.31
N ALA A 22 3.46 7.40 -0.80
CA ALA A 22 4.20 6.42 -1.59
C ALA A 22 3.37 5.83 -2.73
N LEU A 23 2.09 5.51 -2.47
CA LEU A 23 1.16 5.03 -3.49
C LEU A 23 0.97 6.06 -4.60
N LYS A 24 0.76 7.34 -4.26
CA LYS A 24 0.62 8.42 -5.25
C LYS A 24 1.89 8.59 -6.07
N ALA A 25 3.06 8.53 -5.43
CA ALA A 25 4.34 8.58 -6.12
C ALA A 25 4.51 7.40 -7.08
N ALA A 26 4.15 6.18 -6.65
CA ALA A 26 4.21 4.99 -7.49
C ALA A 26 3.24 5.09 -8.68
N ALA A 27 2.02 5.54 -8.43
CA ALA A 27 1.00 5.78 -9.46
C ALA A 27 1.49 6.76 -10.52
N ALA A 28 2.14 7.86 -10.11
CA ALA A 28 2.69 8.87 -11.02
C ALA A 28 3.77 8.32 -11.96
N THR A 29 4.44 7.22 -11.60
CA THR A 29 5.43 6.58 -12.50
C THR A 29 4.82 5.83 -13.68
N GLY A 30 3.51 5.50 -13.62
CA GLY A 30 2.85 4.63 -14.59
C GLY A 30 3.32 3.17 -14.58
N ARG A 31 4.27 2.79 -13.71
CA ARG A 31 4.72 1.41 -13.54
C ARG A 31 3.69 0.63 -12.74
N GLU A 32 3.64 -0.68 -12.97
CA GLU A 32 2.84 -1.57 -12.12
C GLU A 32 3.53 -1.78 -10.77
N PHE A 33 2.77 -1.78 -9.69
CA PHE A 33 3.27 -1.97 -8.33
C PHE A 33 2.30 -2.79 -7.45
N ASP A 34 2.81 -3.33 -6.36
CA ASP A 34 2.04 -3.89 -5.25
C ASP A 34 2.51 -3.34 -3.90
N SER A 35 1.98 -3.85 -2.78
CA SER A 35 2.40 -3.42 -1.43
C SER A 35 3.88 -3.66 -1.14
N TYR A 36 4.48 -4.67 -1.76
CA TYR A 36 5.88 -4.98 -1.56
C TYR A 36 6.75 -3.99 -2.31
N ASP A 37 6.40 -3.62 -3.55
CA ASP A 37 7.09 -2.53 -4.25
C ASP A 37 7.03 -1.20 -3.49
N LEU A 38 5.90 -0.87 -2.86
CA LEU A 38 5.81 0.34 -2.02
C LEU A 38 6.76 0.29 -0.82
N THR A 39 6.97 -0.89 -0.25
CA THR A 39 7.95 -1.09 0.83
C THR A 39 9.38 -0.91 0.31
N GLU A 40 9.71 -1.54 -0.82
CA GLU A 40 11.06 -1.54 -1.39
C GLU A 40 11.47 -0.18 -1.99
N TRP A 41 10.56 0.48 -2.71
CA TRP A 41 10.90 1.70 -3.45
C TRP A 41 10.87 2.96 -2.57
N TYR A 42 10.02 2.97 -1.54
CA TYR A 42 9.76 4.17 -0.72
C TYR A 42 10.06 3.96 0.77
N GLY A 43 10.56 2.80 1.17
CA GLY A 43 10.92 2.52 2.57
C GLY A 43 9.73 2.51 3.52
N ILE A 44 8.51 2.30 3.02
CA ILE A 44 7.32 2.24 3.86
C ILE A 44 7.33 0.93 4.63
N ASN A 45 7.67 1.01 5.91
CA ASN A 45 7.56 -0.12 6.82
C ASN A 45 6.15 -0.71 6.75
N GLY A 46 6.05 -2.03 6.94
CA GLY A 46 4.76 -2.71 6.98
C GLY A 46 3.85 -2.13 8.06
N PRO A 47 2.52 -2.11 7.83
CA PRO A 47 1.57 -1.76 8.87
C PRO A 47 1.65 -2.76 10.03
N ASP A 48 1.14 -2.36 11.18
CA ASP A 48 0.83 -3.24 12.32
C ASP A 48 -0.04 -4.45 11.92
N HIS A 49 -0.92 -4.29 10.93
CA HIS A 49 -1.77 -5.35 10.41
C HIS A 49 -1.81 -5.38 8.86
N PRO A 50 -1.55 -6.54 8.22
CA PRO A 50 -1.41 -6.64 6.77
C PRO A 50 -2.66 -6.26 5.97
N ALA A 51 -3.85 -6.37 6.56
CA ALA A 51 -5.10 -5.99 5.89
C ALA A 51 -5.19 -4.49 5.57
N ARG A 52 -4.39 -3.63 6.23
CA ARG A 52 -4.38 -2.19 5.96
C ARG A 52 -3.94 -1.85 4.54
N TRP A 53 -3.08 -2.66 3.93
CA TRP A 53 -2.76 -2.52 2.51
C TRP A 53 -3.99 -2.67 1.62
N GLY A 54 -4.87 -3.62 1.95
CA GLY A 54 -6.14 -3.82 1.24
C GLY A 54 -7.03 -2.58 1.33
N GLY A 55 -7.16 -1.99 2.51
CA GLY A 55 -7.88 -0.73 2.73
C GLY A 55 -7.28 0.44 1.94
N LEU A 56 -5.95 0.58 1.96
CA LEU A 56 -5.24 1.62 1.23
C LEU A 56 -5.52 1.55 -0.27
N PHE A 57 -5.33 0.38 -0.89
CA PHE A 57 -5.57 0.21 -2.33
C PHE A 57 -7.05 0.35 -2.69
N ALA A 58 -7.96 -0.10 -1.82
CA ALA A 58 -9.40 0.09 -2.03
C ALA A 58 -9.78 1.57 -2.02
N SER A 59 -9.26 2.36 -1.07
CA SER A 59 -9.48 3.82 -1.01
C SER A 59 -8.93 4.50 -2.26
N ALA A 60 -7.67 4.23 -2.59
CA ALA A 60 -7.01 4.84 -3.75
C ALA A 60 -7.70 4.49 -5.08
N LYS A 61 -8.18 3.25 -5.24
CA LYS A 61 -8.98 2.85 -6.41
C LYS A 61 -10.31 3.62 -6.45
N LYS A 62 -11.00 3.74 -5.32
CA LYS A 62 -12.29 4.47 -5.21
C LYS A 62 -12.11 5.96 -5.55
N GLU A 63 -10.99 6.54 -5.15
CA GLU A 63 -10.60 7.93 -5.47
C GLU A 63 -10.10 8.10 -6.91
N GLY A 64 -9.97 7.00 -7.68
CA GLY A 64 -9.52 7.04 -9.07
C GLY A 64 -8.02 7.27 -9.25
N LEU A 65 -7.21 7.12 -8.21
CA LEU A 65 -5.75 7.30 -8.29
C LEU A 65 -5.07 6.13 -9.01
N ILE A 66 -5.63 4.93 -8.88
CA ILE A 66 -5.05 3.68 -9.41
C ILE A 66 -6.13 2.78 -10.00
N GLU A 67 -5.69 1.86 -10.84
CA GLU A 67 -6.51 0.79 -11.40
C GLU A 67 -5.82 -0.58 -11.32
N PRO A 68 -6.59 -1.68 -11.30
CA PRO A 68 -6.03 -3.02 -11.38
C PRO A 68 -5.27 -3.21 -12.69
N ALA A 69 -4.01 -3.65 -12.60
CA ALA A 69 -3.16 -3.92 -13.76
C ALA A 69 -2.95 -5.42 -14.04
N GLY A 70 -3.34 -6.28 -13.10
CA GLY A 70 -3.25 -7.73 -13.26
C GLY A 70 -2.90 -8.42 -11.95
N PHE A 71 -2.31 -9.60 -12.06
CA PHE A 71 -1.86 -10.42 -10.94
C PHE A 71 -0.48 -10.98 -11.20
N CYS A 72 0.34 -11.09 -10.16
CA CYS A 72 1.62 -11.77 -10.21
C CYS A 72 1.77 -12.75 -9.05
N VAL A 73 2.75 -13.64 -9.14
CA VAL A 73 3.18 -14.43 -7.98
C VAL A 73 3.92 -13.50 -7.01
N SER A 74 3.58 -13.62 -5.73
CA SER A 74 4.17 -12.87 -4.63
C SER A 74 5.67 -13.12 -4.58
N ARG A 75 6.44 -12.03 -4.55
CA ARG A 75 7.89 -12.05 -4.34
C ARG A 75 8.26 -12.02 -2.85
N ARG A 76 7.29 -11.89 -1.94
CA ARG A 76 7.57 -11.86 -0.49
C ARG A 76 8.11 -13.22 -0.03
N PRO A 77 9.28 -13.26 0.66
CA PRO A 77 9.87 -14.50 1.16
C PRO A 77 8.94 -15.30 2.09
N THR A 78 8.08 -14.59 2.82
CA THR A 78 7.18 -15.16 3.84
C THR A 78 5.89 -15.76 3.29
N ARG A 79 5.60 -15.59 1.99
CA ARG A 79 4.43 -16.18 1.32
C ARG A 79 4.80 -16.70 -0.07
N SER A 80 5.67 -17.71 -0.10
CA SER A 80 6.00 -18.43 -1.32
C SER A 80 4.73 -18.97 -2.00
N GLY A 81 4.54 -18.66 -3.28
CA GLY A 81 3.43 -19.16 -4.10
C GLY A 81 2.10 -18.41 -4.02
N GLY A 82 1.97 -17.36 -3.20
CA GLY A 82 0.73 -16.58 -3.12
C GLY A 82 0.53 -15.66 -4.33
N ILE A 83 -0.71 -15.49 -4.83
CA ILE A 83 -1.01 -14.52 -5.89
C ILE A 83 -1.24 -13.13 -5.28
N THR A 84 -0.64 -12.10 -5.87
CA THR A 84 -0.82 -10.70 -5.47
C THR A 84 -1.34 -9.87 -6.64
N ARG A 85 -2.31 -8.99 -6.37
CA ARG A 85 -2.84 -8.05 -7.35
C ARG A 85 -1.84 -6.91 -7.59
N ARG A 86 -1.65 -6.56 -8.86
CA ARG A 86 -0.85 -5.42 -9.32
C ARG A 86 -1.76 -4.22 -9.59
N TRP A 87 -1.22 -3.04 -9.34
CA TRP A 87 -1.87 -1.75 -9.51
C TRP A 87 -1.02 -0.84 -10.40
N ARG A 88 -1.67 0.03 -11.16
CA ARG A 88 -1.02 1.08 -11.94
C ARG A 88 -1.73 2.40 -11.68
N GLY A 89 -1.00 3.51 -11.80
CA GLY A 89 -1.63 4.83 -11.81
C GLY A 89 -2.65 4.95 -12.94
N ARG A 90 -3.81 5.52 -12.62
CA ARG A 90 -4.76 5.95 -13.65
C ARG A 90 -4.24 7.28 -14.18
N GLY A 91 -3.86 7.30 -15.47
CA GLY A 91 -3.44 8.55 -16.12
C GLY A 91 -4.50 9.62 -15.93
N ALA A 92 -4.06 10.84 -15.63
CA ALA A 92 -4.94 12.01 -15.61
C ALA A 92 -5.57 12.24 -16.99
#